data_AF-A0A925D237-F1
#
_entry.id   AF-A0A925D237-F1
#
_cell.length_a   1.000
_cell.length_b   1.000
_cell.length_c   1.000
_cell.angle_alpha   90.00
_cell.angle_beta   90.00
_cell.angle_gamma   90.00
#
_symmetry.space_group_name_H-M   'P 1'
#
loop_
_entity.id
_entity.type
_entity.pdbx_description
1 polymer ?
#
loop_
_entity_poly.entity_id
_entity_poly.type
_entity_poly.pdbx_seq_one_letter_code
_entity_poly.pdbx_strand_id
1 'polypeptide(L)'
;MKIKLLFLILLFPWIAGAQKVDLDRFNFSSQFRTLPQVSLDSSYRTYSVAVESTRLMQNFLQEMTPEKSVLLQGWRQLNNQAHISIKVKLEDLLPESVSVKERVEVQKDKTGKVISQKTLYCQEVVYTFAANAEITDYKGAHVRDVLLADRGYKQTYKSPEFALKPMADGYFMLNALTVTGQLYRNCVNRAVDFLSARLTEDFGYGEHTVNDFMWILDTKKHPEYAAHRNAFLTMKDVLFNISANRPIDGIRKQLEPVIKYFESIKKNYPSTSKHDRKLRYASYYNLAKLYYYLDDPQAMMKEASGLVLNDFDARDGRALEESAIRLKNLFDRTQIYTRHFPIDVTTLRGPYESTVNTQEGRNRRNSRD
;
A
#
# COMPACT_ATOMS: atom_id res chain seq x y z
N MET A 1 -63.02 -65.36 -3.63
CA MET A 1 -62.99 -64.84 -2.23
C MET A 1 -61.53 -64.65 -1.83
N LYS A 2 -61.17 -63.41 -1.47
CA LYS A 2 -59.96 -62.98 -0.71
C LYS A 2 -58.56 -63.13 -1.36
N ILE A 3 -58.18 -62.06 -2.03
CA ILE A 3 -56.82 -61.50 -2.20
C ILE A 3 -56.29 -61.02 -0.83
N LYS A 4 -54.97 -61.18 -0.58
CA LYS A 4 -54.04 -60.38 0.27
C LYS A 4 -52.76 -61.22 0.47
N LEU A 5 -51.51 -60.74 0.41
CA LEU A 5 -50.95 -59.43 0.70
C LEU A 5 -49.59 -59.33 -0.04
N LEU A 6 -49.41 -58.33 -0.89
CA LEU A 6 -48.15 -58.02 -1.57
C LEU A 6 -47.35 -57.04 -0.68
N PHE A 7 -46.11 -57.40 -0.33
CA PHE A 7 -45.16 -56.51 0.36
C PHE A 7 -44.68 -55.43 -0.63
N LEU A 8 -45.20 -54.21 -0.49
CA LEU A 8 -44.75 -53.04 -1.25
C LEU A 8 -43.52 -52.45 -0.56
N ILE A 9 -42.33 -52.72 -1.09
CA ILE A 9 -41.09 -52.02 -0.71
C ILE A 9 -41.19 -50.60 -1.24
N LEU A 10 -41.48 -49.66 -0.34
CA LEU A 10 -41.40 -48.22 -0.57
C LEU A 10 -39.91 -47.83 -0.71
N LEU A 11 -39.41 -47.84 -1.95
CA LEU A 11 -38.23 -47.09 -2.34
C LEU A 11 -38.54 -45.60 -2.20
N PHE A 12 -38.28 -45.04 -1.02
CA PHE A 12 -38.19 -43.59 -0.85
C PHE A 12 -36.93 -43.14 -1.60
N PRO A 13 -37.01 -42.36 -2.69
CA PRO A 13 -35.83 -41.70 -3.19
C PRO A 13 -35.45 -40.66 -2.13
N TRP A 14 -34.28 -40.84 -1.51
CA TRP A 14 -33.60 -39.75 -0.84
C TRP A 14 -33.26 -38.72 -1.92
N ILE A 15 -34.21 -37.83 -2.21
CA ILE A 15 -33.90 -36.58 -2.89
C ILE A 15 -33.06 -35.82 -1.88
N ALA A 16 -31.73 -35.99 -1.97
CA ALA A 16 -30.79 -35.09 -1.36
C ALA A 16 -31.07 -33.72 -1.99
N GLY A 17 -31.93 -32.94 -1.35
CA GLY A 17 -32.25 -31.60 -1.79
C GLY A 17 -30.93 -30.85 -1.90
N ALA A 18 -30.57 -30.44 -3.12
CA ALA A 18 -29.38 -29.65 -3.37
C ALA A 18 -29.47 -28.41 -2.48
N GLN A 19 -28.73 -28.42 -1.38
CA GLN A 19 -28.82 -27.37 -0.38
C GLN A 19 -28.19 -26.13 -1.01
N LYS A 20 -28.86 -24.98 -0.92
CA LYS A 20 -28.35 -23.76 -1.54
C LYS A 20 -26.96 -23.43 -0.98
N VAL A 21 -26.01 -23.05 -1.83
CA VAL A 21 -24.70 -22.55 -1.41
C VAL A 21 -24.73 -21.04 -1.55
N ASP A 22 -24.67 -20.33 -0.44
CA ASP A 22 -24.49 -18.89 -0.36
C ASP A 22 -23.13 -18.56 0.24
N LEU A 23 -22.44 -17.59 -0.38
CA LEU A 23 -21.08 -17.19 -0.02
C LEU A 23 -21.11 -15.72 0.38
N ASP A 24 -20.46 -15.41 1.49
CA ASP A 24 -20.24 -14.06 1.97
C ASP A 24 -18.76 -13.71 1.94
N ARG A 25 -18.48 -12.41 2.03
CA ARG A 25 -17.11 -11.91 2.15
C ARG A 25 -16.68 -11.93 3.61
N PHE A 26 -15.61 -12.66 3.89
CA PHE A 26 -14.85 -12.55 5.12
C PHE A 26 -13.68 -11.60 4.88
N ASN A 27 -13.78 -10.36 5.38
CA ASN A 27 -12.74 -9.36 5.22
C ASN A 27 -11.62 -9.59 6.24
N PHE A 28 -10.37 -9.37 5.83
CA PHE A 28 -9.20 -9.39 6.69
C PHE A 28 -8.21 -8.33 6.22
N SER A 29 -7.26 -8.01 7.10
CA SER A 29 -6.12 -7.17 6.78
C SER A 29 -4.85 -7.99 6.86
N SER A 30 -3.90 -7.72 5.97
CA SER A 30 -2.58 -8.34 5.99
C SER A 30 -1.52 -7.30 5.64
N GLN A 31 -0.36 -7.43 6.28
CA GLN A 31 0.77 -6.54 6.09
C GLN A 31 1.97 -7.30 5.54
N PHE A 32 2.61 -6.76 4.51
CA PHE A 32 3.83 -7.29 3.90
C PHE A 32 4.73 -6.14 3.45
N ARG A 33 6.01 -6.44 3.14
CA ARG A 33 6.92 -5.46 2.56
C ARG A 33 6.76 -5.34 1.06
N THR A 34 6.86 -4.12 0.54
CA THR A 34 7.20 -3.91 -0.86
C THR A 34 8.66 -4.29 -1.09
N LEU A 35 8.96 -4.71 -2.31
CA LEU A 35 10.31 -5.00 -2.75
C LEU A 35 10.69 -4.00 -3.87
N PRO A 36 11.98 -3.64 -3.99
CA PRO A 36 12.42 -2.61 -4.92
C PRO A 36 12.06 -2.94 -6.36
N GLN A 37 11.63 -1.92 -7.10
CA GLN A 37 11.34 -2.05 -8.53
C GLN A 37 12.58 -1.89 -9.41
N VAL A 38 13.62 -1.21 -8.90
CA VAL A 38 14.86 -0.94 -9.60
C VAL A 38 16.01 -1.64 -8.89
N SER A 39 16.84 -2.34 -9.66
CA SER A 39 18.04 -2.99 -9.14
C SER A 39 19.13 -1.94 -8.85
N LEU A 40 19.55 -1.86 -7.60
CA LEU A 40 20.83 -1.28 -7.21
C LEU A 40 21.78 -2.42 -6.78
N ASP A 41 23.05 -2.09 -6.61
CA ASP A 41 23.99 -3.01 -5.98
C ASP A 41 23.43 -3.45 -4.61
N SER A 42 23.32 -4.76 -4.41
CA SER A 42 22.70 -5.35 -3.24
C SER A 42 23.47 -5.08 -1.95
N SER A 43 24.65 -4.47 -1.98
CA SER A 43 25.36 -3.99 -0.78
C SER A 43 24.89 -2.61 -0.30
N TYR A 44 24.18 -1.84 -1.12
CA TYR A 44 23.82 -0.46 -0.79
C TYR A 44 22.70 -0.43 0.23
N ARG A 45 22.91 0.27 1.36
CA ARG A 45 21.98 0.25 2.50
C ARG A 45 21.79 1.59 3.21
N THR A 46 22.42 2.64 2.71
CA THR A 46 22.38 3.96 3.34
C THR A 46 22.15 5.05 2.31
N TYR A 47 21.51 6.14 2.72
CA TYR A 47 21.30 7.31 1.87
C TYR A 47 21.60 8.61 2.63
N SER A 48 21.95 9.66 1.91
CA SER A 48 22.08 11.02 2.45
C SER A 48 21.30 11.99 1.58
N VAL A 49 20.77 13.04 2.20
CA VAL A 49 19.89 14.01 1.55
C VAL A 49 20.45 15.40 1.76
N ALA A 50 20.58 16.14 0.67
CA ALA A 50 20.91 17.56 0.67
C ALA A 50 19.80 18.32 -0.05
N VAL A 51 19.33 19.41 0.55
CA VAL A 51 18.28 20.25 -0.02
C VAL A 51 18.84 21.65 -0.21
N GLU A 52 18.73 22.18 -1.42
CA GLU A 52 19.10 23.55 -1.75
C GLU A 52 17.90 24.30 -2.34
N SER A 53 17.81 25.60 -2.03
CA SER A 53 16.88 26.51 -2.68
C SER A 53 17.59 27.69 -3.33
N THR A 54 16.84 28.47 -4.09
CA THR A 54 17.27 29.78 -4.55
C THR A 54 17.52 30.75 -3.38
N ARG A 55 18.21 31.86 -3.66
CA ARG A 55 18.44 32.94 -2.68
C ARG A 55 17.16 33.58 -2.18
N LEU A 56 16.13 33.69 -3.03
CA LEU A 56 14.86 34.32 -2.66
C LEU A 56 14.08 33.48 -1.65
N MET A 57 14.14 32.15 -1.77
CA MET A 57 13.40 31.25 -0.90
C MET A 57 14.21 30.73 0.31
N GLN A 58 15.50 31.06 0.38
CA GLN A 58 16.42 30.53 1.40
C GLN A 58 15.94 30.78 2.84
N ASN A 59 15.37 31.96 3.12
CA ASN A 59 14.89 32.28 4.47
C ASN A 59 13.73 31.36 4.87
N PHE A 60 12.80 31.06 3.96
CA PHE A 60 11.71 30.13 4.24
C PHE A 60 12.20 28.69 4.39
N LEU A 61 13.23 28.30 3.63
CA LEU A 61 13.85 26.97 3.75
C LEU A 61 14.57 26.79 5.09
N GLN A 62 15.24 27.81 5.62
CA GLN A 62 15.97 27.75 6.90
C GLN A 62 15.05 27.50 8.11
N GLU A 63 13.77 27.88 8.00
CA GLU A 63 12.75 27.58 9.02
C GLU A 63 12.23 26.13 8.94
N MET A 64 12.78 25.32 8.03
CA MET A 64 12.40 23.94 7.76
C MET A 64 13.60 22.99 7.86
N THR A 65 13.33 21.68 7.85
CA THR A 65 14.37 20.62 7.74
C THR A 65 13.94 19.52 6.77
N PRO A 66 13.62 19.87 5.50
CA PRO A 66 13.04 18.93 4.54
C PRO A 66 13.91 17.71 4.27
N GLU A 67 15.24 17.82 4.42
CA GLU A 67 16.17 16.72 4.30
C GLU A 67 15.89 15.58 5.29
N LYS A 68 15.38 15.89 6.48
CA LYS A 68 15.00 14.90 7.51
C LYS A 68 13.64 14.25 7.24
N SER A 69 12.84 14.86 6.37
CA SER A 69 11.51 14.36 5.99
C SER A 69 11.55 13.45 4.76
N VAL A 70 12.66 13.44 4.02
CA VAL A 70 12.86 12.48 2.93
C VAL A 70 13.11 11.09 3.52
N LEU A 71 12.19 10.16 3.25
CA LEU A 71 12.23 8.80 3.76
C LEU A 71 12.45 7.80 2.63
N LEU A 72 13.51 6.99 2.78
CA LEU A 72 13.71 5.77 2.01
C LEU A 72 13.56 4.57 2.96
N GLN A 73 12.39 3.92 2.96
CA GLN A 73 12.08 2.88 3.94
C GLN A 73 12.99 1.66 3.79
N GLY A 74 13.45 1.12 4.92
CA GLY A 74 14.39 -0.01 4.96
C GLY A 74 15.86 0.37 4.76
N TRP A 75 16.17 1.66 4.65
CA TRP A 75 17.53 2.18 4.54
C TRP A 75 17.87 3.10 5.71
N ARG A 76 19.16 3.23 6.04
CA ARG A 76 19.63 4.18 7.07
C ARG A 76 20.01 5.51 6.45
N GLN A 77 19.44 6.60 6.97
CA GLN A 77 19.87 7.94 6.59
C GLN A 77 21.17 8.30 7.31
N LEU A 78 22.14 8.83 6.58
CA LEU A 78 23.38 9.41 7.09
C LEU A 78 23.44 10.89 6.72
N ASN A 79 24.21 11.67 7.47
CA ASN A 79 24.40 13.10 7.19
C ASN A 79 25.16 13.32 5.88
N ASN A 80 26.10 12.43 5.56
CA ASN A 80 26.90 12.45 4.34
C ASN A 80 27.48 11.03 4.10
N GLN A 81 28.26 10.89 3.02
CA GLN A 81 29.06 9.69 2.76
C GLN A 81 28.26 8.38 2.73
N ALA A 82 26.99 8.46 2.30
CA ALA A 82 26.13 7.31 2.13
C ALA A 82 26.34 6.64 0.77
N HIS A 83 25.88 5.39 0.62
CA HIS A 83 25.85 4.69 -0.67
C HIS A 83 25.11 5.45 -1.77
N ILE A 84 24.00 6.10 -1.41
CA ILE A 84 23.20 6.92 -2.31
C ILE A 84 23.12 8.35 -1.80
N SER A 85 23.41 9.31 -2.67
CA SER A 85 23.27 10.74 -2.40
C SER A 85 22.09 11.29 -3.18
N ILE A 86 21.18 11.96 -2.47
CA ILE A 86 19.97 12.58 -3.01
C ILE A 86 20.12 14.10 -2.86
N LYS A 87 20.19 14.80 -3.98
CA LYS A 87 20.28 16.25 -4.01
C LYS A 87 18.96 16.83 -4.53
N VAL A 88 18.21 17.49 -3.65
CA VAL A 88 16.94 18.14 -3.96
C VAL A 88 17.18 19.62 -4.25
N LYS A 89 16.72 20.10 -5.39
CA LYS A 89 16.78 21.51 -5.81
C LYS A 89 15.36 22.07 -5.82
N LEU A 90 15.13 23.11 -5.03
CA LEU A 90 13.85 23.80 -4.89
C LEU A 90 13.95 25.18 -5.58
N GLU A 91 13.04 25.46 -6.50
CA GLU A 91 12.99 26.77 -7.17
C GLU A 91 12.10 27.79 -6.45
N ASP A 92 12.03 29.00 -7.01
CA ASP A 92 11.17 30.07 -6.52
C ASP A 92 9.68 29.72 -6.62
N LEU A 93 8.92 30.12 -5.61
CA LEU A 93 7.47 30.25 -5.74
C LEU A 93 7.15 31.56 -6.45
N LEU A 94 6.56 31.48 -7.64
CA LEU A 94 6.29 32.64 -8.49
C LEU A 94 4.78 32.89 -8.61
N PRO A 95 4.26 34.02 -8.11
CA PRO A 95 2.92 34.48 -8.44
C PRO A 95 2.84 34.84 -9.93
N GLU A 96 1.87 34.28 -10.65
CA GLU A 96 1.63 34.58 -12.06
C GLU A 96 0.51 35.59 -12.26
N SER A 97 -0.55 35.49 -11.43
CA SER A 97 -1.65 36.44 -11.50
C SER A 97 -2.31 36.59 -10.14
N VAL A 98 -2.85 37.79 -9.91
CA VAL A 98 -3.60 38.14 -8.71
C VAL A 98 -4.91 38.78 -9.18
N SER A 99 -6.04 38.26 -8.72
CA SER A 99 -7.36 38.78 -9.08
C SER A 99 -8.33 38.69 -7.90
N VAL A 100 -9.35 39.55 -7.87
CA VAL A 100 -10.44 39.42 -6.91
C VAL A 100 -11.59 38.64 -7.54
N LYS A 101 -12.05 37.59 -6.86
CA LYS A 101 -13.24 36.81 -7.21
C LYS A 101 -14.39 37.20 -6.30
N GLU A 102 -15.59 37.18 -6.85
CA GLU A 102 -16.84 37.45 -6.13
C GLU A 102 -17.68 36.18 -5.96
N ARG A 103 -18.36 36.08 -4.82
CA ARG A 103 -19.38 35.08 -4.53
C ARG A 103 -20.62 35.80 -4.02
N VAL A 104 -21.77 35.55 -4.65
CA VAL A 104 -23.05 36.09 -4.20
C VAL A 104 -23.76 35.03 -3.37
N GLU A 105 -24.01 35.34 -2.11
CA GLU A 105 -24.80 34.51 -1.21
C GLU A 105 -26.23 35.02 -1.16
N VAL A 106 -27.17 34.18 -1.61
CA VAL A 106 -28.59 34.52 -1.72
C VAL A 106 -29.38 33.67 -0.73
N GLN A 107 -30.06 34.31 0.22
CA GLN A 107 -31.04 33.64 1.07
C GLN A 107 -32.43 33.80 0.46
N LYS A 108 -33.15 32.69 0.33
CA LYS A 108 -34.51 32.63 -0.21
C LYS A 108 -35.49 32.14 0.86
N ASP A 109 -36.75 32.56 0.80
CA ASP A 109 -37.82 32.05 1.66
C ASP A 109 -38.34 30.69 1.17
N LYS A 110 -39.32 30.13 1.92
CA LYS A 110 -39.98 28.87 1.58
C LYS A 110 -40.73 28.90 0.24
N THR A 111 -40.96 30.09 -0.33
CA THR A 111 -41.58 30.30 -1.64
C THR A 111 -40.56 30.54 -2.76
N GLY A 112 -39.27 30.52 -2.45
CA GLY A 112 -38.18 30.75 -3.40
C GLY A 112 -37.87 32.23 -3.67
N LYS A 113 -38.52 33.17 -2.98
CA LYS A 113 -38.28 34.61 -3.12
C LYS A 113 -37.01 35.00 -2.36
N VAL A 114 -36.16 35.81 -2.98
CA VAL A 114 -34.92 36.32 -2.35
C VAL A 114 -35.27 37.25 -1.20
N ILE A 115 -34.77 36.93 0.00
CA ILE A 115 -34.94 37.73 1.23
C ILE A 115 -33.69 38.56 1.52
N SER A 116 -32.51 38.03 1.19
CA SER A 116 -31.23 38.71 1.42
C SER A 116 -30.21 38.30 0.36
N GLN A 117 -29.39 39.25 -0.03
CA GLN A 117 -28.27 39.04 -0.95
C GLN A 117 -27.03 39.70 -0.34
N LYS A 118 -25.96 38.92 -0.18
CA LYS A 118 -24.65 39.41 0.28
C LYS A 118 -23.59 39.05 -0.75
N THR A 119 -22.85 40.05 -1.23
CA THR A 119 -21.67 39.82 -2.06
C THR A 119 -20.44 39.70 -1.17
N LEU A 120 -19.64 38.66 -1.41
CA LEU A 120 -18.40 38.37 -0.73
C LEU A 120 -17.26 38.34 -1.75
N TYR A 121 -16.09 38.81 -1.35
CA TYR A 121 -14.92 38.94 -2.21
C TYR A 121 -13.75 38.16 -1.61
N CYS A 122 -13.02 37.41 -2.43
CA CYS A 122 -11.74 36.83 -2.04
C CYS A 122 -10.69 37.14 -3.09
N GLN A 123 -9.43 37.27 -2.67
CA GLN A 123 -8.32 37.39 -3.58
C GLN A 123 -7.81 36.01 -3.95
N GLU A 124 -7.70 35.79 -5.24
CA GLU A 124 -7.16 34.60 -5.85
C GLU A 124 -5.77 34.89 -6.41
N VAL A 125 -4.78 34.14 -5.94
CA VAL A 125 -3.40 34.20 -6.43
C VAL A 125 -3.11 32.89 -7.15
N VAL A 126 -2.84 32.98 -8.45
CA VAL A 126 -2.32 31.85 -9.23
C VAL A 126 -0.81 31.89 -9.15
N TYR A 127 -0.18 30.78 -8.79
CA TYR A 127 1.27 30.68 -8.61
C TYR A 127 1.82 29.35 -9.14
N THR A 128 3.13 29.32 -9.39
CA THR A 128 3.86 28.13 -9.82
C THR A 128 5.07 27.87 -8.94
N PHE A 129 5.52 26.62 -8.95
CA PHE A 129 6.69 26.14 -8.22
C PHE A 129 7.31 24.99 -9.01
N ALA A 130 8.63 24.88 -8.97
CA ALA A 130 9.35 23.76 -9.56
C ALA A 130 10.37 23.20 -8.59
N ALA A 131 10.62 21.90 -8.71
CA ALA A 131 11.59 21.20 -7.92
C ALA A 131 12.00 19.91 -8.62
N ASN A 132 13.26 19.52 -8.45
CA ASN A 132 13.78 18.26 -8.93
C ASN A 132 14.75 17.64 -7.92
N ALA A 133 14.91 16.32 -7.98
CA ALA A 133 15.93 15.60 -7.24
C ALA A 133 16.87 14.89 -8.19
N GLU A 134 18.17 14.93 -7.88
CA GLU A 134 19.24 14.23 -8.55
C GLU A 134 19.77 13.15 -7.61
N ILE A 135 19.84 11.91 -8.08
CA ILE A 135 20.25 10.74 -7.31
C ILE A 135 21.53 10.20 -7.91
N THR A 136 22.56 10.08 -7.06
CA THR A 136 23.89 9.56 -7.43
C THR A 136 24.32 8.49 -6.45
N ASP A 137 25.20 7.59 -6.89
CA ASP A 137 25.86 6.66 -5.97
C ASP A 137 27.14 7.26 -5.36
N TYR A 138 27.70 6.56 -4.37
CA TYR A 138 28.91 7.00 -3.67
C TYR A 138 30.18 7.01 -4.55
N LYS A 139 30.12 6.44 -5.75
CA LYS A 139 31.19 6.50 -6.76
C LYS A 139 31.01 7.69 -7.71
N GLY A 140 29.96 8.49 -7.52
CA GLY A 140 29.61 9.63 -8.36
C GLY A 140 28.86 9.26 -9.64
N ALA A 141 28.43 8.00 -9.79
CA ALA A 141 27.63 7.59 -10.94
C ALA A 141 26.21 8.12 -10.81
N HIS A 142 25.68 8.67 -11.90
CA HIS A 142 24.28 9.07 -11.98
C HIS A 142 23.36 7.84 -11.91
N VAL A 143 22.40 7.88 -11.00
CA VAL A 143 21.39 6.82 -10.84
C VAL A 143 20.09 7.24 -11.51
N ARG A 144 19.58 8.44 -11.20
CA ARG A 144 18.29 8.93 -11.69
C ARG A 144 18.05 10.41 -11.37
N ASP A 145 17.27 11.07 -12.22
CA ASP A 145 16.57 12.32 -11.90
C ASP A 145 15.08 12.10 -11.63
N VAL A 146 14.54 12.88 -10.71
CA VAL A 146 13.11 12.88 -10.37
C VAL A 146 12.57 14.31 -10.47
N LEU A 147 11.60 14.53 -11.35
CA LEU A 147 10.84 15.77 -11.40
C LEU A 147 9.80 15.77 -10.27
N LEU A 148 9.93 16.70 -9.32
CA LEU A 148 9.08 16.75 -8.12
C LEU A 148 7.93 17.75 -8.28
N ALA A 149 8.18 18.84 -8.99
CA ALA A 149 7.19 19.84 -9.34
C ALA A 149 7.59 20.53 -10.65
N ASP A 150 6.59 20.89 -11.45
CA ASP A 150 6.78 21.49 -12.77
C ASP A 150 6.12 22.87 -12.85
N ARG A 151 6.80 23.82 -13.54
CA ARG A 151 6.30 25.18 -13.75
C ARG A 151 4.99 25.23 -14.54
N GLY A 152 4.73 24.25 -15.39
CA GLY A 152 3.48 24.15 -16.13
C GLY A 152 2.26 23.88 -15.23
N TYR A 153 2.47 23.38 -14.01
CA TYR A 153 1.38 23.15 -13.07
C TYR A 153 1.06 24.40 -12.24
N LYS A 154 -0.06 25.03 -12.59
CA LYS A 154 -0.57 26.21 -11.89
C LYS A 154 -1.37 25.84 -10.65
N GLN A 155 -1.11 26.55 -9.57
CA GLN A 155 -1.78 26.37 -8.29
C GLN A 155 -2.50 27.65 -7.89
N THR A 156 -3.53 27.50 -7.07
CA THR A 156 -4.38 28.62 -6.67
C THR A 156 -4.45 28.74 -5.16
N TYR A 157 -4.12 29.91 -4.65
CA TYR A 157 -4.39 30.32 -3.28
C TYR A 157 -5.60 31.25 -3.26
N LYS A 158 -6.50 31.07 -2.29
CA LYS A 158 -7.62 31.99 -2.03
C LYS A 158 -7.49 32.56 -0.63
N SER A 159 -7.56 33.88 -0.52
CA SER A 159 -7.69 34.55 0.76
C SER A 159 -9.01 34.19 1.46
N PRO A 160 -9.18 34.56 2.74
CA PRO A 160 -10.50 34.65 3.36
C PRO A 160 -11.47 35.50 2.53
N GLU A 161 -12.77 35.33 2.79
CA GLU A 161 -13.81 36.15 2.18
C GLU A 161 -14.04 37.45 2.95
N PHE A 162 -14.20 38.55 2.22
CA PHE A 162 -14.39 39.90 2.74
C PHE A 162 -15.69 40.50 2.20
N ALA A 163 -16.31 41.38 2.99
CA ALA A 163 -17.51 42.11 2.54
C ALA A 163 -17.17 43.26 1.55
N LEU A 164 -15.93 43.74 1.55
CA LEU A 164 -15.49 44.86 0.73
C LEU A 164 -14.39 44.41 -0.24
N LYS A 165 -14.57 44.70 -1.53
CA LYS A 165 -13.59 44.39 -2.58
C LYS A 165 -12.17 44.90 -2.28
N PRO A 166 -11.95 46.13 -1.78
CA PRO A 166 -10.60 46.62 -1.46
C PRO A 166 -9.88 45.83 -0.35
N MET A 167 -10.63 45.23 0.60
CA MET A 167 -10.02 44.39 1.64
C MET A 167 -9.48 43.08 1.06
N ALA A 168 -10.21 42.49 0.11
CA ALA A 168 -9.72 41.33 -0.63
C ALA A 168 -8.49 41.72 -1.47
N ASP A 169 -8.60 42.79 -2.25
CA ASP A 169 -7.56 43.24 -3.18
C ASP A 169 -6.20 43.54 -2.51
N GLY A 170 -6.20 44.08 -1.29
CA GLY A 170 -4.98 44.37 -0.53
C GLY A 170 -4.41 43.17 0.25
N TYR A 171 -5.13 42.05 0.34
CA TYR A 171 -4.83 41.00 1.32
C TYR A 171 -3.44 40.38 1.13
N PHE A 172 -3.12 39.92 -0.09
CA PHE A 172 -1.87 39.25 -0.38
C PHE A 172 -0.68 40.18 -0.21
N MET A 173 -0.79 41.45 -0.64
CA MET A 173 0.27 42.43 -0.44
C MET A 173 0.58 42.63 1.06
N LEU A 174 -0.45 42.74 1.90
CA LEU A 174 -0.28 42.92 3.35
C LEU A 174 0.25 41.67 4.06
N ASN A 175 0.02 40.48 3.49
CA ASN A 175 0.38 39.19 4.09
C ASN A 175 1.44 38.43 3.26
N ALA A 176 2.13 39.10 2.34
CA ALA A 176 2.91 38.45 1.29
C ALA A 176 3.97 37.50 1.86
N LEU A 177 4.69 37.94 2.90
CA LEU A 177 5.72 37.15 3.55
C LEU A 177 5.15 35.86 4.16
N THR A 178 4.11 35.99 4.99
CA THR A 178 3.48 34.85 5.67
C THR A 178 2.83 33.88 4.69
N VAL A 179 2.06 34.41 3.73
CA VAL A 179 1.39 33.57 2.72
C VAL A 179 2.41 32.87 1.85
N THR A 180 3.44 33.57 1.36
CA THR A 180 4.50 32.97 0.54
C THR A 180 5.22 31.86 1.31
N GLY A 181 5.60 32.09 2.57
CA GLY A 181 6.23 31.07 3.40
C GLY A 181 5.37 29.83 3.60
N GLN A 182 4.07 30.00 3.84
CA GLN A 182 3.12 28.89 3.95
C GLN A 182 2.97 28.12 2.63
N LEU A 183 2.79 28.82 1.52
CA LEU A 183 2.64 28.19 0.20
C LEU A 183 3.92 27.47 -0.22
N TYR A 184 5.09 28.05 0.05
CA TYR A 184 6.39 27.44 -0.22
C TYR A 184 6.56 26.17 0.61
N ARG A 185 6.31 26.23 1.92
CA ARG A 185 6.33 25.04 2.80
C ARG A 185 5.43 23.93 2.29
N ASN A 186 4.20 24.25 1.87
CA ASN A 186 3.27 23.27 1.31
C ASN A 186 3.77 22.65 -0.01
N CYS A 187 4.46 23.42 -0.85
CA CYS A 187 5.09 22.91 -2.07
C CYS A 187 6.27 21.98 -1.75
N VAL A 188 7.15 22.39 -0.84
CA VAL A 188 8.31 21.61 -0.39
C VAL A 188 7.87 20.29 0.26
N ASN A 189 6.90 20.32 1.17
CA ASN A 189 6.41 19.11 1.82
C ASN A 189 5.85 18.10 0.80
N ARG A 190 5.03 18.55 -0.15
CA ARG A 190 4.52 17.67 -1.23
C ARG A 190 5.64 17.11 -2.09
N ALA A 191 6.65 17.91 -2.43
CA ALA A 191 7.79 17.47 -3.21
C ALA A 191 8.60 16.39 -2.47
N VAL A 192 8.83 16.57 -1.16
CA VAL A 192 9.52 15.61 -0.29
C VAL A 192 8.71 14.33 -0.07
N ASP A 193 7.40 14.44 0.13
CA ASP A 193 6.51 13.28 0.28
C ASP A 193 6.50 12.44 -1.01
N PHE A 194 6.38 13.11 -2.16
CA PHE A 194 6.46 12.46 -3.47
C PHE A 194 7.81 11.78 -3.70
N LEU A 195 8.91 12.48 -3.38
CA LEU A 195 10.26 11.91 -3.46
C LEU A 195 10.40 10.66 -2.58
N SER A 196 9.92 10.72 -1.33
CA SER A 196 9.99 9.60 -0.38
C SER A 196 9.23 8.38 -0.87
N ALA A 197 8.03 8.59 -1.41
CA ALA A 197 7.23 7.53 -2.02
C ALA A 197 7.98 6.91 -3.20
N ARG A 198 8.54 7.74 -4.09
CA ARG A 198 9.27 7.28 -5.28
C ARG A 198 10.53 6.51 -4.94
N LEU A 199 11.34 7.04 -4.02
CA LEU A 199 12.55 6.39 -3.52
C LEU A 199 12.21 5.03 -2.89
N THR A 200 11.19 4.98 -2.04
CA THR A 200 10.77 3.74 -1.37
C THR A 200 10.23 2.70 -2.35
N GLU A 201 9.49 3.11 -3.38
CA GLU A 201 9.02 2.21 -4.44
C GLU A 201 10.18 1.66 -5.28
N ASP A 202 11.10 2.52 -5.69
CA ASP A 202 12.20 2.14 -6.58
C ASP A 202 13.25 1.30 -5.85
N PHE A 203 13.63 1.69 -4.63
CA PHE A 203 14.82 1.17 -3.94
C PHE A 203 14.56 0.62 -2.53
N GLY A 204 13.42 0.97 -1.92
CA GLY A 204 13.13 0.69 -0.52
C GLY A 204 12.39 -0.62 -0.25
N TYR A 205 12.06 -0.80 1.02
CA TYR A 205 11.34 -1.94 1.57
C TYR A 205 10.16 -1.49 2.42
N GLY A 206 9.20 -0.85 1.76
CA GLY A 206 8.11 -0.19 2.47
C GLY A 206 7.10 -1.14 3.09
N GLU A 207 6.50 -0.76 4.21
CA GLU A 207 5.44 -1.56 4.82
C GLU A 207 4.10 -1.25 4.16
N HIS A 208 3.41 -2.28 3.66
CA HIS A 208 2.13 -2.12 2.99
C HIS A 208 1.06 -2.96 3.68
N THR A 209 -0.05 -2.31 4.05
CA THR A 209 -1.23 -2.96 4.62
C THR A 209 -2.31 -3.03 3.56
N VAL A 210 -2.84 -4.24 3.31
CA VAL A 210 -3.92 -4.47 2.36
C VAL A 210 -5.14 -5.00 3.09
N ASN A 211 -6.31 -4.44 2.75
CA ASN A 211 -7.58 -5.03 3.12
C ASN A 211 -8.07 -5.89 1.96
N ASP A 212 -8.33 -7.16 2.24
CA ASP A 212 -8.78 -8.13 1.24
C ASP A 212 -9.89 -8.99 1.85
N PHE A 213 -10.44 -9.91 1.05
CA PHE A 213 -11.46 -10.83 1.52
C PHE A 213 -11.26 -12.23 0.96
N MET A 214 -11.86 -13.19 1.67
CA MET A 214 -12.03 -14.57 1.25
C MET A 214 -13.50 -14.94 1.29
N TRP A 215 -13.89 -15.95 0.52
CA TRP A 215 -15.27 -16.44 0.47
C TRP A 215 -15.55 -17.39 1.61
N ILE A 216 -16.56 -17.08 2.41
CA ILE A 216 -17.01 -17.92 3.51
C ILE A 216 -18.41 -18.45 3.25
N LEU A 217 -18.65 -19.72 3.58
CA LEU A 217 -19.98 -20.31 3.48
C LEU A 217 -20.93 -19.72 4.52
N ASP A 218 -22.05 -19.17 4.06
CA ASP A 218 -23.08 -18.56 4.93
C ASP A 218 -24.27 -19.50 5.18
N THR A 219 -24.47 -20.51 4.34
CA THR A 219 -25.60 -21.43 4.49
C THR A 219 -25.43 -22.37 5.69
N LYS A 220 -25.98 -22.00 6.85
CA LYS A 220 -25.93 -22.76 8.13
C LYS A 220 -26.33 -24.22 8.05
N LYS A 221 -27.27 -24.56 7.16
CA LYS A 221 -27.79 -25.93 6.99
C LYS A 221 -26.86 -26.84 6.18
N HIS A 222 -25.90 -26.26 5.46
CA HIS A 222 -24.97 -26.99 4.61
C HIS A 222 -24.04 -27.88 5.45
N PRO A 223 -23.78 -29.15 5.07
CA PRO A 223 -22.93 -30.07 5.83
C PRO A 223 -21.53 -29.48 6.12
N GLU A 224 -20.98 -28.73 5.17
CA GLU A 224 -19.67 -28.08 5.30
C GLU A 224 -19.66 -26.85 6.21
N TYR A 225 -20.81 -26.32 6.65
CA TYR A 225 -20.85 -25.04 7.37
C TYR A 225 -19.94 -25.01 8.60
N ALA A 226 -20.00 -26.04 9.44
CA ALA A 226 -19.20 -26.11 10.66
C ALA A 226 -17.70 -26.24 10.35
N ALA A 227 -17.32 -27.12 9.41
CA ALA A 227 -15.93 -27.33 9.03
C ALA A 227 -15.34 -26.07 8.36
N HIS A 228 -16.11 -25.41 7.50
CA HIS A 228 -15.73 -24.17 6.83
C HIS A 228 -15.50 -23.05 7.83
N ARG A 229 -16.38 -22.89 8.82
CA ARG A 229 -16.22 -21.88 9.89
C ARG A 229 -14.99 -22.16 10.74
N ASN A 230 -14.74 -23.41 11.11
CA ASN A 230 -13.54 -23.79 11.86
C ASN A 230 -12.26 -23.48 11.08
N ALA A 231 -12.21 -23.76 9.78
CA ALA A 231 -11.08 -23.40 8.93
C ALA A 231 -10.81 -21.88 8.94
N PHE A 232 -11.85 -21.06 8.88
CA PHE A 232 -11.72 -19.60 8.98
C PHE A 232 -11.30 -19.11 10.36
N LEU A 233 -11.71 -19.76 11.45
CA LEU A 233 -11.23 -19.42 12.79
C LEU A 233 -9.71 -19.65 12.89
N THR A 234 -9.23 -20.83 12.49
CA THR A 234 -7.79 -21.13 12.46
C THR A 234 -7.03 -20.16 11.55
N MET A 235 -7.55 -19.91 10.36
CA MET A 235 -6.92 -19.00 9.41
C MET A 235 -6.85 -17.57 9.95
N LYS A 236 -7.92 -17.08 10.59
CA LYS A 236 -7.98 -15.75 11.18
C LYS A 236 -6.87 -15.57 12.24
N ASP A 237 -6.74 -16.54 13.15
CA ASP A 237 -5.75 -16.47 14.23
C ASP A 237 -4.31 -16.47 13.69
N VAL A 238 -4.06 -17.17 12.57
CA VAL A 238 -2.75 -17.20 11.93
C VAL A 238 -2.47 -15.94 11.09
N LEU A 239 -3.41 -15.53 10.23
CA LEU A 239 -3.26 -14.37 9.35
C LEU A 239 -3.12 -13.06 10.13
N PHE A 240 -3.76 -12.92 11.31
CA PHE A 240 -3.57 -11.75 12.18
C PHE A 240 -2.13 -11.59 12.69
N ASN A 241 -1.35 -12.66 12.72
CA ASN A 241 0.03 -12.64 13.18
C ASN A 241 1.04 -12.38 12.06
N ILE A 242 0.61 -12.37 10.79
CA ILE A 242 1.45 -12.03 9.65
C ILE A 242 1.70 -10.52 9.65
N SER A 243 2.98 -10.14 9.62
CA SER A 243 3.38 -8.75 9.48
C SER A 243 4.57 -8.60 8.54
N ALA A 244 4.84 -7.36 8.11
CA ALA A 244 5.99 -7.05 7.26
C ALA A 244 7.34 -7.38 7.93
N ASN A 245 7.39 -7.31 9.27
CA ASN A 245 8.61 -7.38 10.07
C ASN A 245 8.93 -8.78 10.63
N ARG A 246 8.09 -9.78 10.39
CA ARG A 246 8.24 -11.11 10.99
C ARG A 246 8.37 -12.16 9.91
N PRO A 247 9.39 -13.04 9.96
CA PRO A 247 9.46 -14.19 9.06
C PRO A 247 8.20 -15.04 9.15
N ILE A 248 7.75 -15.57 8.01
CA ILE A 248 6.59 -16.46 7.93
C ILE A 248 6.96 -17.95 8.07
N ASP A 249 8.17 -18.22 8.55
CA ASP A 249 8.64 -19.57 8.83
C ASP A 249 7.69 -20.29 9.79
N GLY A 250 7.24 -21.49 9.41
CA GLY A 250 6.31 -22.28 10.21
C GLY A 250 4.84 -21.83 10.15
N ILE A 251 4.51 -20.66 9.58
CA ILE A 251 3.11 -20.23 9.37
C ILE A 251 2.39 -21.18 8.42
N ARG A 252 3.06 -21.62 7.34
CA ARG A 252 2.53 -22.65 6.44
C ARG A 252 2.10 -23.90 7.20
N LYS A 253 2.91 -24.35 8.17
CA LYS A 253 2.61 -25.55 8.96
C LYS A 253 1.36 -25.37 9.82
N GLN A 254 1.13 -24.17 10.36
CA GLN A 254 -0.07 -23.84 11.12
C GLN A 254 -1.33 -23.81 10.25
N LEU A 255 -1.19 -23.42 8.97
CA LEU A 255 -2.28 -23.36 8.00
C LEU A 255 -2.53 -24.69 7.26
N GLU A 256 -1.68 -25.69 7.45
CA GLU A 256 -1.82 -27.01 6.82
C GLU A 256 -3.23 -27.63 6.99
N PRO A 257 -3.88 -27.57 8.18
CA PRO A 257 -5.25 -28.07 8.34
C PRO A 257 -6.27 -27.30 7.48
N VAL A 258 -6.10 -25.98 7.34
CA VAL A 258 -6.96 -25.11 6.52
C VAL A 258 -6.77 -25.42 5.04
N ILE A 259 -5.52 -25.58 4.60
CA ILE A 259 -5.18 -25.96 3.22
C ILE A 259 -5.81 -27.31 2.88
N LYS A 260 -5.61 -28.31 3.74
CA LYS A 260 -6.19 -29.66 3.57
C LYS A 260 -7.72 -29.63 3.51
N TYR A 261 -8.36 -28.77 4.31
CA TYR A 261 -9.80 -28.60 4.28
C TYR A 261 -10.28 -28.13 2.91
N PHE A 262 -9.76 -27.01 2.39
CA PHE A 262 -10.17 -26.49 1.07
C PHE A 262 -9.80 -27.44 -0.07
N GLU A 263 -8.67 -28.15 0.03
CA GLU A 263 -8.32 -29.23 -0.89
C GLU A 263 -9.34 -30.38 -0.89
N SER A 264 -9.89 -30.73 0.27
CA SER A 264 -10.90 -31.78 0.39
C SER A 264 -12.22 -31.38 -0.29
N ILE A 265 -12.63 -30.11 -0.21
CA ILE A 265 -13.84 -29.62 -0.90
C ILE A 265 -13.74 -29.84 -2.40
N LYS A 266 -12.57 -29.58 -2.99
CA LYS A 266 -12.33 -29.79 -4.43
C LYS A 266 -12.54 -31.26 -4.85
N LYS A 267 -12.24 -32.20 -3.96
CA LYS A 267 -12.34 -33.65 -4.19
C LYS A 267 -13.74 -34.19 -3.88
N ASN A 268 -14.33 -33.76 -2.77
CA ASN A 268 -15.60 -34.29 -2.25
C ASN A 268 -16.81 -33.80 -3.05
N TYR A 269 -16.67 -32.66 -3.74
CA TYR A 269 -17.71 -32.06 -4.56
C TYR A 269 -17.23 -31.96 -6.01
N PRO A 270 -17.12 -33.06 -6.79
CA PRO A 270 -16.54 -33.06 -8.13
C PRO A 270 -17.55 -32.79 -9.25
N SER A 271 -18.86 -32.73 -8.97
CA SER A 271 -19.86 -32.67 -10.04
C SER A 271 -19.89 -31.33 -10.78
N THR A 272 -20.51 -31.30 -11.96
CA THR A 272 -20.72 -30.06 -12.74
C THR A 272 -21.92 -29.24 -12.25
N SER A 273 -22.57 -29.67 -11.16
CA SER A 273 -23.70 -28.94 -10.59
C SER A 273 -23.27 -27.54 -10.16
N LYS A 274 -24.20 -26.57 -10.27
CA LYS A 274 -23.96 -25.20 -9.81
C LYS A 274 -23.54 -25.14 -8.35
N HIS A 275 -24.07 -26.05 -7.54
CA HIS A 275 -23.73 -26.24 -6.13
C HIS A 275 -22.24 -26.54 -5.92
N ASP A 276 -21.77 -27.64 -6.48
CA ASP A 276 -20.39 -28.10 -6.30
C ASP A 276 -19.40 -27.10 -6.92
N ARG A 277 -19.72 -26.57 -8.11
CA ARG A 277 -18.91 -25.53 -8.76
C ARG A 277 -18.74 -24.30 -7.86
N LYS A 278 -19.77 -23.88 -7.12
CA LYS A 278 -19.69 -22.72 -6.23
C LYS A 278 -18.82 -23.01 -4.98
N LEU A 279 -18.89 -24.21 -4.42
CA LEU A 279 -18.01 -24.64 -3.32
C LEU A 279 -16.54 -24.74 -3.76
N ARG A 280 -16.29 -25.33 -4.93
CA ARG A 280 -14.95 -25.39 -5.52
C ARG A 280 -14.41 -24.01 -5.84
N TYR A 281 -15.26 -23.12 -6.37
CA TYR A 281 -14.91 -21.72 -6.63
C TYR A 281 -14.37 -21.04 -5.36
N ALA A 282 -15.12 -21.10 -4.25
CA ALA A 282 -14.68 -20.53 -2.98
C ALA A 282 -13.34 -21.12 -2.52
N SER A 283 -13.18 -22.45 -2.65
CA SER A 283 -11.97 -23.15 -2.20
C SER A 283 -10.73 -22.79 -3.03
N TYR A 284 -10.84 -22.79 -4.36
CA TYR A 284 -9.77 -22.36 -5.25
C TYR A 284 -9.38 -20.90 -5.01
N TYR A 285 -10.37 -20.00 -4.90
CA TYR A 285 -10.14 -18.59 -4.63
C TYR A 285 -9.42 -18.38 -3.28
N ASN A 286 -9.91 -19.01 -2.21
CA ASN A 286 -9.33 -18.87 -0.87
C ASN A 286 -7.91 -19.45 -0.82
N LEU A 287 -7.65 -20.61 -1.44
CA LEU A 287 -6.31 -21.19 -1.50
C LEU A 287 -5.36 -20.29 -2.29
N ALA A 288 -5.76 -19.76 -3.44
CA ALA A 288 -4.94 -18.83 -4.20
C ALA A 288 -4.59 -17.57 -3.39
N LYS A 289 -5.56 -16.98 -2.69
CA LYS A 289 -5.31 -15.85 -1.77
C LYS A 289 -4.38 -16.23 -0.62
N LEU A 290 -4.59 -17.41 0.00
CA LEU A 290 -3.74 -17.88 1.08
C LEU A 290 -2.28 -18.01 0.62
N TYR A 291 -2.05 -18.62 -0.55
CA TYR A 291 -0.71 -18.78 -1.12
C TYR A 291 -0.08 -17.44 -1.53
N TYR A 292 -0.88 -16.46 -1.97
CA TYR A 292 -0.39 -15.10 -2.17
C TYR A 292 0.22 -14.52 -0.88
N TYR A 293 -0.45 -14.65 0.26
CA TYR A 293 0.06 -14.14 1.55
C TYR A 293 1.12 -15.04 2.20
N LEU A 294 1.35 -16.23 1.66
CA LEU A 294 2.44 -17.13 2.05
C LEU A 294 3.66 -17.03 1.12
N ASP A 295 3.69 -16.03 0.24
CA ASP A 295 4.76 -15.84 -0.73
C ASP A 295 5.04 -17.08 -1.61
N ASP A 296 4.00 -17.83 -1.97
CA ASP A 296 4.09 -19.00 -2.84
C ASP A 296 3.36 -18.75 -4.17
N PRO A 297 4.01 -18.03 -5.12
CA PRO A 297 3.40 -17.72 -6.41
C PRO A 297 3.13 -18.99 -7.25
N GLN A 298 3.87 -20.07 -7.03
CA GLN A 298 3.67 -21.32 -7.78
C GLN A 298 2.39 -22.03 -7.35
N ALA A 299 2.19 -22.20 -6.04
CA ALA A 299 0.95 -22.77 -5.53
C ALA A 299 -0.24 -21.84 -5.81
N MET A 300 -0.07 -20.52 -5.67
CA MET A 300 -1.10 -19.55 -6.07
C MET A 300 -1.52 -19.72 -7.53
N MET A 301 -0.56 -19.83 -8.46
CA MET A 301 -0.83 -20.02 -9.88
C MET A 301 -1.65 -21.29 -10.12
N LYS A 302 -1.25 -22.41 -9.52
CA LYS A 302 -1.97 -23.69 -9.65
C LYS A 302 -3.44 -23.57 -9.23
N GLU A 303 -3.71 -22.90 -8.12
CA GLU A 303 -5.07 -22.73 -7.61
C GLU A 303 -5.88 -21.74 -8.44
N ALA A 304 -5.25 -20.67 -8.94
CA ALA A 304 -5.87 -19.71 -9.85
C ALA A 304 -6.27 -20.36 -11.19
N SER A 305 -5.41 -21.18 -11.80
CA SER A 305 -5.75 -21.94 -13.00
C SER A 305 -6.87 -22.96 -12.73
N GLY A 306 -6.88 -23.57 -11.55
CA GLY A 306 -8.00 -24.41 -11.10
C GLY A 306 -9.33 -23.65 -11.00
N LEU A 307 -9.29 -22.39 -10.55
CA LEU A 307 -10.45 -21.49 -10.51
C LEU A 307 -10.99 -21.20 -11.92
N VAL A 308 -10.10 -20.93 -12.89
CA VAL A 308 -10.45 -20.73 -14.31
C VAL A 308 -11.12 -21.97 -14.87
N LEU A 309 -10.53 -23.15 -14.65
CA LEU A 309 -11.06 -24.43 -15.14
C LEU A 309 -12.39 -24.83 -14.50
N ASN A 310 -12.66 -24.39 -13.26
CA ASN A 310 -13.95 -24.62 -12.61
C ASN A 310 -15.11 -23.82 -13.25
N ASP A 311 -14.78 -22.79 -14.04
CA ASP A 311 -15.67 -22.03 -14.92
C ASP A 311 -16.86 -21.34 -14.21
N PHE A 312 -16.86 -21.23 -12.87
CA PHE A 312 -17.97 -20.55 -12.17
C PHE A 312 -17.87 -19.02 -12.31
N ASP A 313 -16.67 -18.48 -12.09
CA ASP A 313 -16.27 -17.11 -12.44
C ASP A 313 -14.78 -17.11 -12.82
N ALA A 314 -14.51 -17.24 -14.11
CA ALA A 314 -13.15 -17.32 -14.63
C ALA A 314 -12.39 -15.99 -14.55
N ARG A 315 -13.06 -14.85 -14.34
CA ARG A 315 -12.42 -13.53 -14.31
C ARG A 315 -11.54 -13.39 -13.07
N ASP A 316 -12.04 -13.84 -11.92
CA ASP A 316 -11.26 -13.87 -10.67
C ASP A 316 -10.03 -14.77 -10.80
N GLY A 317 -10.17 -15.92 -11.48
CA GLY A 317 -9.06 -16.82 -11.77
C GLY A 317 -7.95 -16.12 -12.54
N ARG A 318 -8.29 -15.47 -13.67
CA ARG A 318 -7.30 -14.74 -14.49
C ARG A 318 -6.62 -13.60 -13.72
N ALA A 319 -7.38 -12.84 -12.93
CA ALA A 319 -6.81 -11.77 -12.10
C ALA A 319 -5.82 -12.29 -11.05
N LEU A 320 -6.07 -13.49 -10.50
CA LEU A 320 -5.17 -14.17 -9.58
C LEU A 320 -3.94 -14.76 -10.31
N GLU A 321 -4.09 -15.32 -11.51
CA GLU A 321 -2.96 -15.77 -12.34
C GLU A 321 -2.00 -14.62 -12.64
N GLU A 322 -2.52 -13.45 -13.05
CA GLU A 322 -1.70 -12.25 -13.25
C GLU A 322 -0.98 -11.83 -11.98
N SER A 323 -1.65 -11.91 -10.82
CA SER A 323 -1.05 -11.57 -9.53
C SER A 323 0.06 -12.55 -9.14
N ALA A 324 -0.11 -13.84 -9.42
CA ALA A 324 0.92 -14.85 -9.23
C ALA A 324 2.15 -14.60 -10.12
N ILE A 325 1.93 -14.24 -11.40
CA ILE A 325 3.01 -13.87 -12.34
C ILE A 325 3.74 -12.63 -11.84
N ARG A 326 3.01 -11.59 -11.42
CA ARG A 326 3.61 -10.37 -10.87
C ARG A 326 4.47 -10.67 -9.65
N LEU A 327 3.98 -11.48 -8.71
CA LEU A 327 4.72 -11.86 -7.51
C LEU A 327 5.97 -12.70 -7.84
N LYS A 328 5.85 -13.68 -8.75
CA LYS A 328 6.98 -14.47 -9.23
C LYS A 328 8.06 -13.59 -9.86
N ASN A 329 7.67 -12.72 -10.79
CA ASN A 329 8.60 -11.81 -11.47
C ASN A 329 9.27 -10.84 -10.49
N LEU A 330 8.55 -10.39 -9.46
CA LEU A 330 9.10 -9.57 -8.39
C LEU A 330 10.22 -10.30 -7.65
N PHE A 331 9.99 -11.56 -7.26
CA PHE A 331 10.99 -12.38 -6.56
C PHE A 331 12.19 -12.69 -7.44
N ASP A 332 11.96 -13.07 -8.69
CA ASP A 332 13.04 -13.37 -9.64
C ASP A 332 13.90 -12.13 -9.93
N ARG A 333 13.29 -10.95 -10.08
CA ARG A 333 14.05 -9.72 -10.33
C ARG A 333 14.86 -9.27 -9.11
N THR A 334 14.29 -9.41 -7.92
CA THR A 334 14.90 -8.88 -6.68
C THR A 334 15.81 -9.88 -5.98
N GLN A 335 15.72 -11.18 -6.34
CA GLN A 335 16.38 -12.28 -5.65
C GLN A 335 15.99 -12.38 -4.16
N ILE A 336 14.80 -11.87 -3.82
CA ILE A 336 14.21 -11.93 -2.48
C ILE A 336 12.89 -12.68 -2.61
N TYR A 337 12.81 -13.85 -1.97
CA TYR A 337 11.69 -14.79 -2.12
C TYR A 337 10.65 -14.70 -0.98
N THR A 338 10.71 -13.64 -0.19
CA THR A 338 9.67 -13.32 0.80
C THR A 338 9.55 -11.82 1.02
N ARG A 339 8.33 -11.37 1.31
CA ARG A 339 7.99 -10.00 1.70
C ARG A 339 7.90 -9.83 3.22
N HIS A 340 8.29 -10.84 3.98
CA HIS A 340 8.12 -10.89 5.42
C HIS A 340 9.47 -11.11 6.09
N PHE A 341 10.17 -10.01 6.40
CA PHE A 341 11.49 -10.08 7.02
C PHE A 341 11.78 -8.83 7.85
N PRO A 342 12.52 -8.97 8.96
CA PRO A 342 12.91 -7.83 9.77
C PRO A 342 13.96 -6.98 9.05
N ILE A 343 13.91 -5.67 9.24
CA ILE A 343 14.97 -4.75 8.83
C ILE A 343 15.33 -3.91 10.05
N ASP A 344 16.57 -4.04 10.51
CA ASP A 344 17.13 -3.17 11.53
C ASP A 344 18.07 -2.16 10.87
N VAL A 345 17.54 -0.97 10.59
CA VAL A 345 18.29 0.12 9.95
C VAL A 345 19.48 0.59 10.80
N THR A 346 19.48 0.38 12.12
CA THR A 346 20.56 0.83 13.01
C THR A 346 21.85 0.03 12.83
N THR A 347 21.74 -1.17 12.27
CA THR A 347 22.87 -2.06 11.97
C THR A 347 23.52 -1.75 10.62
N LEU A 348 22.81 -1.05 9.74
CA LEU A 348 23.29 -0.73 8.39
C LEU A 348 24.45 0.27 8.47
N ARG A 349 25.44 0.09 7.61
CA ARG A 349 26.67 0.90 7.59
C ARG A 349 26.87 1.57 6.26
N GLY A 350 27.42 2.79 6.28
CA GLY A 350 27.84 3.49 5.06
C GLY A 350 29.10 2.88 4.44
N PRO A 351 29.40 3.19 3.17
CA PRO A 351 30.57 2.66 2.45
C PRO A 351 31.92 3.00 3.10
N TYR A 352 31.95 4.03 3.95
CA TYR A 352 33.16 4.50 4.64
C TYR A 352 33.11 4.31 6.17
N GLU A 353 32.05 3.70 6.73
CA GLU A 353 31.99 3.38 8.16
C GLU A 353 32.77 2.07 8.44
N SER A 354 33.82 2.13 9.26
CA SER A 354 34.62 0.95 9.60
C SER A 354 33.85 -0.08 10.43
N THR A 355 34.05 -1.37 10.17
CA THR A 355 33.60 -2.47 11.04
C THR A 355 34.46 -2.50 12.31
N VAL A 356 34.08 -1.75 13.34
CA VAL A 356 34.69 -1.96 14.66
C VAL A 356 34.22 -3.32 15.16
N ASN A 357 35.06 -4.34 15.02
CA ASN A 357 34.87 -5.62 15.67
C ASN A 357 34.89 -5.40 17.18
N THR A 358 33.73 -5.53 17.82
CA THR A 358 33.60 -5.59 19.27
C THR A 358 34.23 -6.89 19.79
N GLN A 359 35.57 -6.98 19.78
CA GLN A 359 36.34 -8.07 20.40
C GLN A 359 37.45 -7.57 21.35
N GLU A 360 37.58 -6.28 21.63
CA GLU A 360 38.60 -5.77 22.57
C GLU A 360 38.17 -5.72 24.05
N GLY A 361 36.98 -6.23 24.39
CA GLY A 361 36.48 -6.23 25.77
C GLY A 361 36.90 -7.44 26.64
N ARG A 362 37.54 -8.49 26.08
CA ARG A 362 37.81 -9.74 26.82
C ARG A 362 39.27 -10.00 27.21
N ASN A 363 40.25 -9.25 26.69
CA ASN A 363 41.68 -9.54 26.93
C ASN A 363 42.38 -8.68 28.00
N ARG A 364 41.66 -7.90 28.83
CA ARG A 364 42.26 -7.13 29.95
C ARG A 364 42.03 -7.70 31.35
N ARG A 365 41.69 -9.00 31.49
CA ARG A 365 41.56 -9.65 32.81
C ARG A 365 42.61 -10.71 33.18
N ASN A 366 43.56 -11.04 32.30
CA ASN A 366 44.59 -12.05 32.60
C ASN A 366 46.02 -11.48 32.54
N SER A 367 46.31 -10.44 33.33
CA SER A 367 47.71 -10.06 33.61
C SER A 367 47.83 -9.28 34.92
N ARG A 368 47.43 -9.92 36.03
CA ARG A 368 47.92 -9.61 37.38
C ARG A 368 47.86 -10.90 38.21
N ASP A 369 48.89 -11.71 38.02
CA ASP A 369 49.45 -12.57 39.07
C ASP A 369 50.85 -12.05 39.38
#